data_AF-A0A820DPF4-F1
#
_entry.id   AF-A0A820DPF4-F1
#
_cell.length_a   1.000
_cell.length_b   1.000
_cell.length_c   1.000
_cell.angle_alpha   90.00
_cell.angle_beta   90.00
_cell.angle_gamma   90.00
#
_symmetry.space_group_name_H-M   'P 1'
#
loop_
_entity.id
_entity.type
_entity.pdbx_description
1 polymer ?
#
loop_
_entity_poly.entity_id
_entity_poly.type
_entity_poly.pdbx_seq_one_letter_code
_entity_poly.pdbx_strand_id
1 'polypeptide(L)' 'NTPGSYICSCPPETTNKNCQNIQCIESSCLNGGICARKDNGISFCQCPANFYGHHCELLVVN' A
#
# COMPACT_ATOMS: atom_id res chain seq x y z
N ASN A 1 0.38 -16.42 22.21
CA ASN A 1 -0.28 -16.66 20.90
C ASN A 1 -1.54 -15.83 20.81
N THR A 2 -1.41 -14.59 20.35
CA THR A 2 -2.55 -13.76 19.92
C THR A 2 -2.34 -13.47 18.43
N PRO A 3 -2.98 -14.23 17.53
CA PRO A 3 -2.97 -13.92 16.11
C PRO A 3 -3.82 -12.66 15.88
N GLY A 4 -3.23 -11.58 15.35
CA GLY A 4 -3.96 -10.35 15.03
C GLY A 4 -3.43 -9.05 15.67
N SER A 5 -2.29 -9.09 16.34
CA SER A 5 -1.62 -7.88 16.84
C SER A 5 -0.92 -7.15 15.68
N TYR A 6 -1.68 -6.51 14.78
CA TYR A 6 -1.15 -5.57 13.78
C TYR A 6 -0.73 -4.28 14.50
N ILE A 7 0.41 -4.32 15.18
CA ILE A 7 1.03 -3.14 15.79
C ILE A 7 1.64 -2.34 14.64
N CYS A 8 0.97 -1.24 14.26
CA CYS A 8 1.58 -0.20 13.45
C CYS A 8 2.67 0.51 14.26
N SER A 9 3.89 -0.03 14.26
CA SER A 9 5.07 0.69 14.73
C SER A 9 5.60 1.57 13.60
N CYS A 10 5.00 2.73 13.32
CA CYS A 10 5.65 3.73 12.45
C CYS A 10 6.90 4.27 13.21
N PRO A 11 8.12 4.27 12.63
CA PRO A 11 9.29 4.89 13.27
C PRO A 11 9.09 6.42 13.44
N PRO A 12 9.69 7.04 14.48
CA PRO A 12 9.30 8.37 14.99
C PRO A 12 9.69 9.59 14.13
N GLU A 13 9.98 9.43 12.82
CA GLU A 13 10.61 10.48 12.01
C GLU A 13 9.79 10.92 10.78
N THR A 14 8.48 10.63 10.69
CA THR A 14 7.66 11.13 9.55
C THR A 14 6.32 11.71 9.99
N THR A 15 6.40 12.79 10.75
CA THR A 15 5.28 13.66 11.18
C THR A 15 4.78 14.54 10.04
N ASN A 16 4.42 14.04 8.84
CA ASN A 16 3.71 14.96 7.92
C ASN A 16 2.67 14.48 6.91
N LYS A 17 2.58 13.23 6.43
CA LYS A 17 1.45 12.87 5.55
C LYS A 17 1.05 11.40 5.69
N ASN A 18 -0.01 11.17 6.48
CA ASN A 18 -0.84 9.97 6.49
C ASN A 18 -0.07 8.63 6.44
N CYS A 19 0.34 8.10 7.62
CA CYS A 19 0.56 6.66 7.85
C CYS A 19 -0.81 5.93 7.75
N GLN A 20 -1.60 6.16 6.67
CA GLN A 20 -2.63 5.21 6.27
C GLN A 20 -1.84 4.00 5.78
N ASN A 21 -1.54 3.10 6.71
CA ASN A 21 -0.83 1.86 6.44
C ASN A 21 -1.79 0.97 5.65
N ILE A 22 -1.93 1.27 4.37
CA ILE A 22 -2.96 0.64 3.56
C ILE A 22 -2.39 -0.69 3.14
N GLN A 23 -2.77 -1.69 3.91
CA GLN A 23 -2.50 -3.05 3.56
C GLN A 23 -3.35 -3.41 2.36
N CYS A 24 -2.73 -3.52 1.19
CA CYS A 24 -3.40 -4.16 0.08
C CYS A 24 -3.62 -5.64 0.40
N ILE A 25 -4.76 -6.16 -0.05
CA ILE A 25 -4.94 -7.57 -0.36
C ILE A 25 -4.94 -7.72 -1.89
N GLU A 26 -4.87 -8.95 -2.41
CA GLU A 26 -4.84 -9.21 -3.87
C GLU A 26 -5.93 -8.46 -4.65
N SER A 27 -7.12 -8.27 -4.07
CA SER A 27 -8.25 -7.57 -4.71
C SER A 27 -8.27 -6.05 -4.49
N SER A 28 -7.38 -5.49 -3.67
CA SER A 28 -7.35 -4.05 -3.38
C SER A 28 -6.75 -3.24 -4.52
N CYS A 29 -5.84 -3.83 -5.29
CA CYS A 29 -5.18 -3.15 -6.39
C CYS A 29 -6.03 -3.25 -7.66
N LEU A 30 -6.44 -2.09 -8.18
CA LEU A 30 -7.28 -1.98 -9.37
C LEU A 30 -6.43 -1.99 -10.65
N ASN A 31 -7.11 -2.10 -11.78
CA ASN A 31 -6.51 -1.96 -13.11
C ASN A 31 -5.31 -2.89 -13.38
N GLY A 32 -5.30 -4.07 -12.75
CA GLY A 32 -4.21 -5.05 -12.88
C GLY A 32 -2.98 -4.76 -12.02
N GLY A 33 -3.11 -3.92 -10.99
CA GLY A 33 -2.06 -3.73 -9.99
C GLY A 33 -1.82 -5.00 -9.17
N ILE A 34 -0.58 -5.17 -8.70
CA ILE A 34 -0.15 -6.33 -7.91
C ILE A 34 0.07 -5.88 -6.47
N CYS A 35 -0.48 -6.60 -5.49
CA CYS A 35 -0.18 -6.32 -4.10
C CYS A 35 1.23 -6.85 -3.75
N ALA A 36 2.18 -5.94 -3.55
CA ALA A 36 3.56 -6.27 -3.20
C ALA A 36 3.83 -6.00 -1.72
N ARG A 37 4.74 -6.76 -1.12
CA ARG A 37 5.16 -6.60 0.29
C ARG A 37 6.64 -6.29 0.36
N LYS A 38 7.01 -5.29 1.16
CA LYS A 38 8.40 -4.95 1.50
C LYS A 38 8.88 -5.80 2.68
N ASP A 39 10.19 -5.92 2.83
CA ASP A 39 10.83 -6.69 3.91
C ASP A 39 10.46 -6.19 5.32
N ASN A 40 10.11 -4.92 5.46
CA ASN A 40 9.64 -4.33 6.72
C ASN A 40 8.16 -4.63 7.03
N GLY A 41 7.50 -5.50 6.27
CA GLY A 41 6.13 -5.95 6.49
C GLY A 41 5.05 -5.03 5.91
N ILE A 42 5.42 -3.89 5.34
CA ILE A 42 4.52 -2.95 4.65
C ILE A 42 4.13 -3.53 3.29
N SER A 43 2.84 -3.49 2.97
CA SER A 43 2.32 -3.87 1.64
C SER A 43 1.80 -2.66 0.89
N PHE A 44 1.92 -2.67 -0.44
CA PHE A 44 1.52 -1.58 -1.34
C PHE A 44 1.14 -2.12 -2.71
N CYS A 45 0.35 -1.38 -3.48
CA CYS A 45 0.03 -1.74 -4.85
C CYS A 45 1.14 -1.33 -5.82
N GLN A 46 1.66 -2.29 -6.59
CA GLN A 46 2.52 -2.03 -7.73
C GLN A 46 1.66 -1.82 -8.98
N CYS A 47 1.62 -0.58 -9.47
CA CYS A 47 0.76 -0.20 -10.58
C CYS A 47 1.41 -0.42 -11.95
N PRO A 48 0.61 -0.76 -12.99
CA PRO A 48 1.06 -0.75 -14.38
C PRO A 48 1.44 0.67 -14.84
N ALA A 49 2.19 0.79 -15.94
CA ALA A 49 2.75 2.05 -16.43
C ALA A 49 1.73 3.19 -16.67
N ASN A 50 0.46 2.87 -16.91
CA ASN A 50 -0.60 3.86 -17.17
C ASN A 50 -1.47 4.16 -15.96
N PHE A 51 -1.22 3.55 -14.79
CA PHE A 51 -2.05 3.74 -13.60
C PHE A 51 -1.22 4.18 -12.41
N TYR A 52 -1.86 4.94 -11.51
CA TYR A 52 -1.28 5.45 -10.28
C TYR A 52 -2.38 5.62 -9.23
N GLY A 53 -2.02 6.18 -8.07
CA GLY A 53 -2.89 6.22 -6.91
C GLY A 53 -2.58 5.07 -5.96
N HIS A 54 -3.24 5.07 -4.81
CA HIS A 54 -2.89 4.15 -3.75
C HIS A 54 -3.27 2.69 -4.10
N HIS A 55 -4.35 2.53 -4.86
CA HIS A 55 -4.88 1.27 -5.35
C HIS A 55 -4.82 1.19 -6.88
N CYS A 56 -3.96 1.97 -7.54
CA CYS A 56 -3.89 2.05 -8.99
C CYS A 56 -5.22 2.48 -9.64
N GLU A 57 -6.01 3.29 -8.95
CA GLU A 57 -7.36 3.72 -9.33
C GLU A 57 -7.37 4.88 -10.33
N LEU A 58 -6.25 5.58 -10.48
CA LEU A 58 -6.12 6.76 -11.35
C LEU A 58 -5.36 6.42 -12.62
N LEU A 59 -5.84 6.89 -13.77
CA LEU A 59 -5.18 6.73 -15.07
C LEU A 59 -4.25 7.94 -15.31
N VAL A 60 -3.00 7.67 -15.71
CA VAL A 60 -2.10 8.72 -16.22
C VAL A 60 -2.65 9.19 -17.57
N VAL A 61 -3.08 10.45 -17.63
CA VAL A 61 -3.48 11.12 -18.86
C VAL A 61 -2.35 12.00 -19.38
N ASN A 62 -2.12 11.90 -20.69
CA ASN A 62 -1.06 12.55 -21.45
C ASN A 62 -1.42 14.01 -21.78
#